data_AF-A0AA96J5D7-F1
#
_entry.id   AF-A0AA96J5D7-F1
#
_cell.length_a   1.000
_cell.length_b   1.000
_cell.length_c   1.000
_cell.angle_alpha   90.00
_cell.angle_beta   90.00
_cell.angle_gamma   90.00
#
_symmetry.space_group_name_H-M   'P 1'
#
loop_
_entity.id
_entity.type
_entity.pdbx_description
1 polymer ?
#
loop_
_entity_poly.entity_id
_entity_poly.type
_entity_poly.pdbx_seq_one_letter_code
_entity_poly.pdbx_strand_id
1 'polypeptide(L)'
;MEQNEFSNLTDEQLLQYQKRVKQSNILTAFIIGVLIGVAIYSAVKQGIGFYTFFPLFFVYLLARNGKKQVKINKEINSRNSK
;
A
#
# COMPACT_ATOMS: atom_id res chain seq x y z
N MET A 1 15.31 11.67 -17.21
CA MET A 1 16.32 10.60 -17.00
C MET A 1 16.01 9.94 -15.66
N GLU A 2 15.10 8.95 -15.63
CA GLU A 2 14.76 8.14 -14.42
C GLU A 2 14.68 6.64 -14.78
N GLN A 3 15.22 6.25 -15.93
CA GLN A 3 14.99 4.92 -16.51
C GLN A 3 16.06 3.88 -16.13
N ASN A 4 17.11 4.29 -15.40
CA ASN A 4 18.37 3.54 -15.27
C ASN A 4 18.70 3.01 -13.87
N GLU A 5 17.85 3.21 -12.86
CA GLU A 5 18.09 2.59 -11.53
C GLU A 5 17.56 1.16 -11.44
N PHE A 6 16.47 0.85 -12.16
CA PHE A 6 15.85 -0.47 -12.14
C PHE A 6 16.38 -1.42 -13.22
N SER A 7 17.10 -0.90 -14.23
CA SER A 7 17.73 -1.72 -15.28
C SER A 7 19.00 -2.43 -14.81
N ASN A 8 19.54 -2.05 -13.64
CA ASN A 8 20.76 -2.60 -13.07
C ASN A 8 20.49 -3.63 -11.95
N LEU A 9 19.23 -3.95 -11.65
CA LEU A 9 18.88 -4.93 -10.64
C LEU A 9 18.90 -6.33 -11.25
N THR A 10 19.73 -7.22 -10.70
CA THR A 10 19.83 -8.64 -11.09
C THR A 10 18.50 -9.37 -10.85
N ASP A 11 18.22 -10.46 -11.57
CA ASP A 11 16.96 -11.22 -11.46
C ASP A 11 16.61 -11.63 -10.02
N GLU A 12 17.62 -11.92 -9.19
CA GLU A 12 17.45 -12.21 -7.77
C GLU A 12 16.94 -11.00 -6.96
N GLN A 13 17.40 -9.80 -7.30
CA GLN A 13 16.99 -8.56 -6.64
C GLN A 13 15.56 -8.17 -7.03
N LEU A 14 15.16 -8.44 -8.28
CA LEU A 14 13.77 -8.30 -8.74
C LEU A 14 12.83 -9.27 -7.99
N LEU A 15 13.26 -10.50 -7.78
CA LEU A 15 12.46 -11.51 -7.07
C LEU A 15 12.31 -11.19 -5.57
N GLN A 16 13.37 -10.67 -4.94
CA GLN A 16 13.28 -10.15 -3.57
C GLN A 16 12.39 -8.91 -3.48
N TYR A 17 12.49 -8.00 -4.44
CA TYR A 17 11.64 -6.82 -4.51
C TYR A 17 10.15 -7.19 -4.64
N GLN A 18 9.82 -8.12 -5.53
CA GLN A 18 8.45 -8.63 -5.68
C GLN A 18 7.91 -9.23 -4.36
N LYS A 19 8.70 -10.03 -3.65
CA LYS A 19 8.30 -10.58 -2.34
C LYS A 19 8.04 -9.48 -1.31
N ARG A 20 8.91 -8.46 -1.24
CA ARG A 20 8.72 -7.31 -0.33
C ARG A 20 7.48 -6.50 -0.68
N VAL A 21 7.24 -6.23 -1.96
CA VAL A 21 6.05 -5.51 -2.41
C VAL A 21 4.78 -6.27 -2.07
N LYS A 22 4.76 -7.60 -2.27
CA LYS A 22 3.62 -8.45 -1.94
C LYS A 22 3.33 -8.45 -0.43
N GLN A 23 4.37 -8.57 0.39
CA GLN A 23 4.24 -8.47 1.85
C GLN A 23 3.78 -7.08 2.30
N SER A 24 4.35 -6.00 1.73
CA SER A 24 3.96 -4.62 2.02
C SER A 24 2.51 -4.35 1.66
N ASN A 25 2.00 -4.91 0.56
CA ASN A 25 0.59 -4.81 0.19
C ASN A 25 -0.33 -5.50 1.21
N ILE A 26 0.03 -6.70 1.65
CA ILE A 26 -0.73 -7.44 2.68
C ILE A 26 -0.74 -6.68 4.01
N LEU A 27 0.41 -6.15 4.41
CA LEU A 27 0.56 -5.43 5.67
C LEU A 27 -0.21 -4.10 5.62
N THR A 28 -0.20 -3.41 4.48
CA THR A 28 -1.00 -2.20 4.24
C THR A 28 -2.50 -2.51 4.29
N ALA A 29 -2.95 -3.59 3.65
CA ALA A 29 -4.35 -4.01 3.68
C ALA A 29 -4.81 -4.39 5.10
N PHE A 30 -3.95 -5.07 5.86
CA PHE A 30 -4.20 -5.39 7.27
C PHE A 30 -4.34 -4.12 8.11
N ILE A 31 -3.42 -3.16 7.99
CA ILE A 31 -3.48 -1.87 8.71
C ILE A 31 -4.76 -1.12 8.37
N ILE A 32 -5.15 -1.07 7.09
CA ILE A 32 -6.41 -0.44 6.67
C ILE A 32 -7.61 -1.14 7.34
N GLY A 33 -7.65 -2.47 7.37
CA GLY A 33 -8.70 -3.23 8.04
C GLY A 33 -8.79 -2.91 9.54
N VAL A 34 -7.65 -2.85 10.24
CA VAL A 34 -7.58 -2.47 11.65
C VAL A 34 -8.09 -1.04 11.87
N LEU A 35 -7.67 -0.08 11.04
CA LEU A 35 -8.12 1.32 11.14
C LEU A 35 -9.64 1.45 10.96
N ILE A 36 -10.22 0.71 10.01
CA ILE A 36 -11.68 0.68 9.81
C ILE A 36 -12.37 0.04 11.01
N GLY A 37 -11.84 -1.07 11.54
CA GLY A 37 -12.39 -1.73 12.72
C GLY A 37 -12.41 -0.82 13.95
N VAL A 38 -11.30 -0.10 14.20
CA VAL A 38 -11.21 0.90 15.28
C VAL A 38 -12.20 2.03 15.05
N ALA A 39 -12.31 2.55 13.82
CA ALA A 39 -13.26 3.61 13.52
C ALA A 39 -14.71 3.19 13.82
N ILE A 40 -15.13 1.99 13.41
CA ILE A 40 -16.47 1.46 13.70
C ILE A 40 -16.67 1.28 15.20
N TYR A 41 -15.71 0.65 15.89
CA TYR A 41 -15.80 0.45 17.33
C TYR A 41 -15.94 1.77 18.09
N SER A 42 -15.09 2.75 17.78
CA SER A 42 -15.14 4.08 18.39
C SER A 42 -16.43 4.82 18.04
N ALA A 43 -16.94 4.70 16.81
CA ALA A 43 -18.22 5.31 16.42
C ALA A 43 -19.40 4.78 17.25
N VAL A 44 -19.41 3.47 17.55
CA VAL A 44 -20.48 2.83 18.35
C VAL A 44 -20.33 3.15 19.84
N LYS A 45 -19.10 3.15 20.38
CA LYS A 45 -18.84 3.31 21.83
C LYS A 45 -18.75 4.76 22.29
N GLN A 46 -18.09 5.63 21.52
CA GLN A 46 -17.84 7.03 21.85
C GLN A 46 -18.61 8.02 20.95
N GLY A 47 -19.32 7.53 19.93
CA GLY A 47 -19.98 8.37 18.93
C GLY A 47 -19.06 8.74 17.77
N ILE A 48 -19.61 9.42 16.76
CA ILE A 48 -18.84 9.90 15.61
C ILE A 48 -18.02 11.12 16.05
N GLY A 49 -16.70 10.98 16.06
CA GLY A 49 -15.81 12.05 16.50
C GLY A 49 -14.38 11.89 15.97
N PHE A 50 -13.42 12.51 16.66
CA PHE A 50 -12.01 12.51 16.24
C PHE A 50 -11.46 11.09 16.04
N TYR A 51 -11.77 10.16 16.95
CA TYR A 51 -11.33 8.76 16.86
C TYR A 51 -11.96 7.98 15.70
N THR A 52 -13.05 8.46 15.11
CA THR A 52 -13.62 7.90 13.88
C THR A 52 -13.01 8.56 12.65
N PHE A 53 -12.82 9.88 12.69
CA PHE A 53 -12.33 10.67 11.57
C PHE A 53 -10.83 10.45 11.30
N PHE A 54 -10.03 10.35 12.37
CA PHE A 54 -8.58 10.20 12.29
C PHE A 54 -8.16 8.91 11.59
N PRO A 55 -8.70 7.72 11.94
CA PRO A 55 -8.40 6.49 11.19
C PRO A 55 -8.84 6.57 9.73
N LEU A 56 -10.04 7.13 9.44
CA LEU A 56 -10.50 7.29 8.06
C LEU A 56 -9.59 8.20 7.23
N PHE A 57 -9.06 9.27 7.83
CA PHE A 57 -8.09 10.14 7.17
C PHE A 57 -6.81 9.39 6.79
N PHE A 58 -6.29 8.56 7.70
CA PHE A 58 -5.14 7.70 7.40
C PHE A 58 -5.44 6.70 6.28
N VAL A 59 -6.60 6.05 6.30
CA VAL A 59 -7.02 5.15 5.22
C VAL A 59 -7.05 5.88 3.87
N TYR A 60 -7.57 7.10 3.82
CA TYR A 60 -7.56 7.93 2.61
C TYR A 60 -6.13 8.23 2.12
N LEU A 61 -5.23 8.61 3.03
CA LEU A 61 -3.84 8.91 2.70
C LEU A 61 -3.10 7.66 2.18
N LEU A 62 -3.28 6.52 2.85
CA LEU A 62 -2.71 5.23 2.45
C LEU A 62 -3.26 4.77 1.09
N ALA A 63 -4.57 4.90 0.85
CA ALA A 63 -5.20 4.56 -0.41
C ALA A 63 -4.67 5.43 -1.57
N ARG A 64 -4.42 6.71 -1.32
CA ARG A 64 -3.84 7.63 -2.31
C ARG A 64 -2.39 7.27 -2.65
N ASN A 65 -1.59 6.87 -1.66
CA ASN A 65 -0.21 6.42 -1.87
C ASN A 65 -0.16 5.05 -2.56
N GLY A 66 -1.09 4.15 -2.26
CA GLY A 66 -1.22 2.85 -2.93
C GLY A 66 -1.37 2.98 -4.45
N LYS A 67 -2.07 4.02 -4.94
CA LYS A 67 -2.20 4.29 -6.39
C LYS A 67 -0.86 4.60 -7.07
N LYS A 68 0.12 5.18 -6.37
CA LYS A 68 1.49 5.36 -6.90
C LYS A 68 2.22 4.01 -7.01
N GLN A 69 2.08 3.15 -6.00
CA GLN A 69 2.67 1.80 -6.01
C GLN A 69 2.08 0.91 -7.13
N VAL A 70 0.80 1.06 -7.44
CA VAL A 70 0.14 0.32 -8.55
C VAL A 70 0.75 0.70 -9.91
N LYS A 71 1.15 1.96 -10.14
CA LYS A 71 1.84 2.35 -11.38
C LYS A 71 3.22 1.71 -11.50
N ILE A 72 3.98 1.63 -10.40
CA ILE A 72 5.29 0.97 -10.35
C ILE A 72 5.14 -0.53 -10.62
N ASN A 73 4.15 -1.20 -10.02
CA ASN A 73 3.88 -2.61 -10.30
C ASN A 73 3.44 -2.89 -11.74
N LYS A 74 2.73 -1.95 -12.37
CA LYS A 74 2.33 -2.07 -13.78
C LYS A 74 3.52 -2.00 -14.73
N GLU A 75 4.53 -1.19 -14.39
CA GLU A 75 5.81 -1.09 -15.10
C GLU A 75 6.70 -2.32 -14.91
N ILE A 76 6.68 -2.94 -13.72
CA ILE A 76 7.41 -4.20 -13.46
C ILE A 76 6.77 -5.37 -14.22
N ASN A 77 5.44 -5.47 -14.21
CA ASN A 77 4.73 -6.52 -14.94
C ASN A 77 4.81 -6.38 -16.46
N SER A 78 4.87 -5.16 -17.01
CA SER A 78 5.03 -4.97 -18.45
C SER A 78 6.39 -5.43 -18.98
N ARG A 79 7.42 -5.45 -18.12
CA ARG A 79 8.77 -5.94 -18.48
C ARG A 79 8.92 -7.45 -18.38
N ASN A 80 8.18 -8.11 -17.49
CA ASN A 80 8.19 -9.58 -17.34
C ASN A 80 7.28 -10.32 -18.34
N SER A 81 6.56 -9.59 -19.20
CA SER A 81 5.73 -10.15 -20.29
C SER A 81 6.35 -9.96 -21.68
N LYS A 82 7.64 -9.67 -21.78
CA LYS A 82 8.43 -9.72 -23.00
C LYS A 82 9.51 -10.79 -22.86
#